data_AF-A0A7W9KFU2-F1
#
_entry.id   AF-A0A7W9KFU2-F1
#
_cell.length_a   1.000
_cell.length_b   1.000
_cell.length_c   1.000
_cell.angle_alpha   90.00
_cell.angle_beta   90.00
_cell.angle_gamma   90.00
#
_symmetry.space_group_name_H-M   'P 1'
#
loop_
_entity.id
_entity.type
_entity.pdbx_description
1 polymer ?
#
loop_
_entity_poly.entity_id
_entity_poly.type
_entity_poly.pdbx_seq_one_letter_code
_entity_poly.pdbx_strand_id
1 'polypeptide(L)' 'MAPWCSIDEKTQIQALDRTQPLLPITFDATEKRTHDYVRHGTKSLFAALNVGTGQVLGECAQARDGANFLAFLKRR' A
#
# COMPACT_ATOMS: atom_id res chain seq x y z
N MET A 1 4.33 -27.02 16.03
CA MET A 1 4.90 -26.74 14.69
C MET A 1 4.71 -25.25 14.44
N ALA A 2 5.78 -24.47 14.32
CA ALA A 2 5.65 -23.03 14.07
C ALA A 2 4.99 -22.83 12.69
N PRO A 3 3.92 -22.01 12.57
CA PRO A 3 3.29 -21.79 11.29
C PRO A 3 4.29 -21.13 10.34
N TRP A 4 4.51 -21.74 9.17
CA TRP A 4 5.31 -21.17 8.11
C TRP A 4 4.78 -19.77 7.76
N CYS A 5 5.65 -18.78 7.79
CA CYS A 5 5.27 -17.42 7.48
C CYS A 5 6.15 -16.86 6.36
N SER A 6 5.53 -16.27 5.35
CA SER A 6 6.19 -15.46 4.33
C SER A 6 6.10 -13.98 4.70
N ILE A 7 7.13 -13.21 4.36
CA ILE A 7 7.23 -11.76 4.66
C ILE A 7 7.64 -11.04 3.39
N ASP A 8 7.02 -9.89 3.12
CA ASP A 8 7.37 -9.02 2.01
C ASP A 8 7.32 -7.54 2.43
N GLU A 9 8.10 -6.71 1.74
CA GLU A 9 8.05 -5.25 1.85
C GLU A 9 7.75 -4.65 0.48
N LYS A 10 6.62 -3.93 0.37
CA LYS A 10 6.36 -3.06 -0.77
C LYS A 10 6.70 -1.61 -0.42
N THR A 11 7.81 -1.14 -0.97
CA THR A 11 8.33 0.22 -0.74
C THR A 11 7.68 1.26 -1.66
N GLN A 12 7.84 2.53 -1.27
CA GLN A 12 7.55 3.71 -2.10
C GLN A 12 6.12 3.72 -2.68
N ILE A 13 5.15 3.24 -1.92
CA ILE A 13 3.73 3.35 -2.29
C ILE A 13 3.36 4.82 -2.23
N GLN A 14 3.04 5.40 -3.38
CA GLN A 14 2.66 6.81 -3.48
C GLN A 14 1.17 6.97 -3.15
N ALA A 15 0.86 7.90 -2.25
CA ALA A 15 -0.52 8.35 -2.02
C ALA A 15 -0.80 9.51 -2.99
N LEU A 16 -1.55 9.21 -4.05
CA LEU A 16 -1.84 10.14 -5.15
C LEU A 16 -3.34 10.44 -5.19
N ASP A 17 -3.67 11.73 -5.21
CA ASP A 17 -5.02 12.20 -5.55
C ASP A 17 -4.98 12.98 -6.87
N ARG A 18 -6.10 12.97 -7.59
CA ARG A 18 -6.25 13.76 -8.81
C ARG A 18 -6.49 15.23 -8.45
N THR A 19 -5.84 16.12 -9.19
CA THR A 19 -5.95 17.57 -8.97
C THR A 19 -7.30 18.14 -9.42
N GLN A 20 -7.98 17.47 -10.35
CA GLN A 20 -9.26 17.93 -10.91
C GLN A 20 -10.36 16.88 -10.71
N PRO A 21 -11.60 17.32 -10.47
CA PRO A 21 -12.75 16.42 -10.40
C PRO A 21 -13.04 15.81 -11.76
N LEU A 22 -13.66 14.63 -11.74
CA LEU A 22 -14.16 14.00 -12.95
C LEU A 22 -15.31 14.83 -13.53
N LEU A 23 -15.23 15.09 -14.83
CA LEU A 23 -16.31 15.75 -15.55
C LEU A 23 -17.40 14.73 -15.92
N PRO A 24 -18.67 15.16 -16.02
CA PRO A 24 -19.75 14.30 -16.52
C PRO A 24 -19.40 13.70 -17.88
N ILE A 25 -19.60 12.39 -18.01
CA ILE A 25 -19.42 11.63 -19.24
C ILE A 25 -20.75 11.56 -20.00
N THR A 26 -20.71 11.76 -21.31
CA THR A 26 -21.84 11.50 -22.20
C THR A 26 -21.80 10.08 -22.76
N PHE A 27 -22.94 9.61 -23.26
CA PHE A 27 -23.02 8.30 -23.92
C PHE A 27 -21.95 8.15 -25.01
N ASP A 28 -21.31 6.98 -25.06
CA ASP A 28 -20.21 6.63 -25.98
C ASP A 28 -18.88 7.41 -25.80
N ALA A 29 -18.73 8.16 -24.71
CA ALA A 29 -17.47 8.83 -24.38
C ALA A 29 -16.68 8.10 -23.28
N THR A 30 -15.35 8.02 -23.43
CA THR A 30 -14.44 7.50 -22.40
C THR A 30 -14.11 8.56 -21.35
N GLU A 31 -14.05 8.15 -20.09
CA GLU A 31 -13.59 9.00 -18.98
C GLU A 31 -12.21 9.59 -19.27
N LYS A 32 -12.09 10.91 -19.10
CA LYS A 32 -10.81 11.61 -19.19
C LYS A 32 -10.34 12.00 -17.81
N ARG A 33 -9.09 11.67 -17.49
CA ARG A 33 -8.41 12.11 -16.27
C ARG A 33 -7.22 12.99 -16.65
N THR A 34 -7.02 14.07 -15.90
CA THR A 34 -5.80 14.86 -16.00
C THR A 34 -4.60 14.05 -15.50
N HIS A 35 -3.45 14.25 -16.13
CA HIS A 35 -2.22 13.56 -15.77
C HIS A 35 -1.61 14.11 -14.48
N ASP A 36 -2.02 15.31 -14.06
CA ASP A 36 -1.58 15.96 -12.84
C ASP A 36 -2.15 15.31 -11.57
N TYR A 37 -1.34 15.29 -10.52
CA TYR A 37 -1.70 14.70 -9.24
C TYR A 37 -1.08 15.47 -8.07
N VAL A 38 -1.78 15.43 -6.93
CA VAL A 38 -1.25 15.89 -5.65
C VAL A 38 -0.54 14.71 -4.99
N ARG A 39 0.73 14.91 -4.60
CA ARG A 39 1.48 13.90 -3.84
C ARG A 39 1.25 14.12 -2.34
N HIS A 40 0.73 13.10 -1.66
CA HIS A 40 0.58 13.08 -0.20
C HIS A 40 1.73 12.36 0.50
N GLY A 41 2.84 12.17 -0.21
CA GLY A 41 4.02 11.45 0.26
C GLY A 41 4.03 9.98 -0.14
N THR A 42 4.96 9.25 0.45
CA THR A 42 5.19 7.83 0.21
C THR A 42 5.06 7.03 1.51
N LYS A 43 4.61 5.79 1.39
CA LYS A 43 4.55 4.82 2.49
C LYS A 43 5.26 3.53 2.09
N SER A 44 5.69 2.76 3.08
CA SER A 44 6.13 1.37 2.90
C SER A 44 5.12 0.45 3.56
N LEU A 45 4.68 -0.59 2.85
CA LEU A 45 3.85 -1.66 3.40
C LEU A 45 4.74 -2.82 3.81
N PHE A 46 4.65 -3.23 5.07
CA PHE A 46 5.16 -4.51 5.54
C PHE A 46 4.01 -5.52 5.59
N ALA A 47 4.22 -6.70 5.03
CA ALA A 47 3.20 -7.74 4.97
C ALA A 47 3.73 -9.08 5.45
N ALA A 48 2.86 -9.83 6.12
CA ALA A 48 3.14 -11.09 6.78
C ALA A 48 2.02 -12.08 6.47
N LEU A 49 2.30 -13.09 5.65
CA LEU A 49 1.35 -14.17 5.33
C LEU A 49 1.64 -15.40 6.19
N ASN A 50 0.64 -15.84 6.97
CA ASN A 50 0.64 -17.18 7.54
C ASN A 50 0.21 -18.18 6.46
N VAL A 51 1.14 -19.00 6.00
CA VAL A 51 0.91 -19.91 4.87
C VAL A 51 -0.08 -21.03 5.23
N GLY A 52 -0.14 -21.42 6.51
CA GLY A 52 -1.03 -22.49 6.97
C GLY A 52 -2.49 -22.05 7.12
N THR A 53 -2.73 -20.78 7.44
CA THR A 53 -4.09 -20.27 7.70
C THR A 53 -4.60 -19.29 6.63
N GLY A 54 -3.71 -18.77 5.78
CA GLY A 54 -4.02 -17.72 4.80
C GLY A 54 -4.19 -16.32 5.40
N GLN A 55 -4.01 -16.15 6.71
CA GLN A 55 -4.13 -14.84 7.36
C GLN A 55 -2.96 -13.93 6.95
N VAL A 56 -3.29 -12.66 6.67
CA VAL A 56 -2.31 -11.62 6.35
C VAL A 56 -2.35 -10.52 7.42
N LEU A 57 -1.20 -10.25 8.00
CA LEU A 57 -0.97 -9.04 8.81
C LEU A 57 -0.23 -8.02 7.93
N GLY A 58 -0.71 -6.77 7.91
CA GLY A 58 -0.13 -5.70 7.11
C GLY A 58 -0.07 -4.38 7.87
N GLU A 59 1.00 -3.61 7.68
CA GLU A 59 1.18 -2.29 8.29
C GLU A 59 1.87 -1.32 7.34
N CYS A 60 1.34 -0.10 7.26
CA CYS A 60 1.94 1.00 6.50
C CYS A 60 2.83 1.88 7.40
N ALA A 61 4.14 1.86 7.17
CA ALA A 61 5.11 2.73 7.82
C ALA A 61 5.36 4.00 6.99
N GLN A 62 5.71 5.09 7.69
CA GLN A 62 6.08 6.36 7.03
C GLN A 62 7.50 6.35 6.48
N ALA A 63 8.40 5.56 7.08
CA ALA A 63 9.78 5.40 6.64
C ALA A 63 10.13 3.93 6.47
N ARG A 64 10.97 3.65 5.46
CA ARG A 64 11.64 2.36 5.29
C ARG A 64 12.90 2.34 6.15
N ASP A 65 12.75 1.91 7.39
CA ASP A 65 13.89 1.70 8.28
C ASP A 65 13.76 0.38 9.04
N GLY A 66 14.91 -0.09 9.54
CA GLY A 66 15.00 -1.35 10.27
C GLY A 66 14.25 -1.32 11.61
N ALA A 67 14.03 -0.14 12.21
CA ALA A 67 13.33 -0.02 13.48
C ALA A 67 11.83 -0.31 13.29
N ASN A 68 11.21 0.27 12.27
CA ASN A 68 9.81 0.02 11.90
C ASN A 68 9.63 -1.43 11.45
N PHE A 69 10.57 -1.98 10.69
CA PHE A 69 10.51 -3.40 10.28
C PHE A 69 10.61 -4.34 11.49
N LEU A 70 11.55 -4.09 12.41
CA LEU A 70 11.67 -4.89 13.63
C LEU A 70 10.43 -4.75 14.53
N ALA A 71 9.85 -3.56 14.64
CA ALA A 71 8.63 -3.33 15.38
C ALA A 71 7.45 -4.13 14.78
N PHE A 72 7.34 -4.18 13.45
CA PHE A 72 6.37 -5.03 12.75
C PHE A 72 6.58 -6.52 13.05
N LEU A 73 7.83 -7.01 13.01
CA LEU A 73 8.14 -8.41 13.31
C LEU A 73 7.81 -8.80 14.76
N LYS A 74 7.95 -7.88 15.71
CA LYS A 74 7.63 -8.08 17.13
C LYS A 74 6.13 -8.08 17.44
N ARG A 75 5.27 -7.65 16.51
CA ARG A 75 3.81 -7.71 16.66
C ARG A 75 3.22 -9.09 16.36
N ARG A 76 4.04 -10.04 15.94
CA ARG A 76 3.65 -11.46 15.79
C ARG A 76 3.71 -12.23 17.09
#